data_AF-A0AAW2HIE1-F1
#
_entry.id   AF-A0AAW2HIE1-F1
#
_cell.length_a   1.000
_cell.length_b   1.000
_cell.length_c   1.000
_cell.angle_alpha   90.00
_cell.angle_beta   90.00
_cell.angle_gamma   90.00
#
_symmetry.space_group_name_H-M   'P 1'
#
loop_
_entity.id
_entity.type
_entity.pdbx_description
1 polymer ?
#
loop_
_entity_poly.entity_id
_entity_poly.type
_entity_poly.pdbx_seq_one_letter_code
_entity_poly.pdbx_strand_id
1 'polypeptide(L)'
;MDGCSIKLDRIAPVMNDFIEKLQNFETLATSEKKGLAIRGILISVEDLRNCLKESIVPKDVKSQMSYIGQVERMFSEFNWDVNYTMKPNEYPKFITCCKNLAASIMKLLGKRNCGILVVDLYFKMCEKVVNELSINVEDQVNVLKDLLLFQMLVKGYLSSVRVLRRFWYVIVPPQQKCSVMLCLNQAFKTLCFLGKVIDKRLTHLIAYLLSRLKQCFNKIVELLGNQVDQCQNSEFIILMDSCLNKLDQFGYGMTHQEDLPEDLEKTLLSLKSLIDELLCHAMTVSHISNRDYDCNMIKSYSQKVLDEFKNMNATQNRSDLAFIADKLSDLLCQLEETVNDTILNVVLDVFTDVNDPVRNLVNKCNQSEDSLNRSATDLESEISEFDEHMDRLMHIGLFAVSCSTDVRKILGIRSCLASLESLEAELVTSVISLYLNSNPETRVTFQFIFRNWMEEVTDLKNLMDLILDPRAFCQVVEKRITILVNEIREDDVSVSVPKVRCNLCKILSFTKKLIKTLTRIAEHEEENVKKRMMELIESLRLGYQECEASQALLDEEISPGDMSKRIVKRVLLIITSIRNIIQNLAEDDISQEVGDGKSKIYSRKVN
;
A
#
# COMPACT_ATOMS: atom_id res chain seq x y z
N MET A 1 -5.43 -37.01 -6.12
CA MET A 1 -6.26 -36.08 -5.32
C MET A 1 -6.30 -34.68 -5.93
N ASP A 2 -5.60 -34.42 -7.04
CA ASP A 2 -5.63 -33.14 -7.76
C ASP A 2 -7.00 -32.91 -8.39
N GLY A 3 -7.94 -32.39 -7.60
CA GLY A 3 -9.28 -32.09 -8.07
C GLY A 3 -10.36 -31.94 -7.00
N CYS A 4 -10.21 -32.49 -5.79
CA CYS A 4 -11.20 -32.26 -4.73
C CYS A 4 -10.84 -30.98 -3.95
N SER A 5 -11.80 -30.06 -3.78
CA SER A 5 -11.65 -28.97 -2.80
C SER A 5 -12.05 -29.48 -1.43
N ILE A 6 -11.17 -29.28 -0.44
CA ILE A 6 -11.41 -29.62 0.96
C ILE A 6 -11.84 -28.35 1.69
N LYS A 7 -12.98 -28.40 2.37
CA LYS A 7 -13.51 -27.35 3.24
C LYS A 7 -12.69 -27.24 4.52
N LEU A 8 -11.53 -26.59 4.42
CA LEU A 8 -10.59 -26.40 5.54
C LEU A 8 -11.19 -25.59 6.69
N ASP A 9 -12.13 -24.70 6.39
CA ASP A 9 -12.94 -23.92 7.33
C ASP A 9 -13.67 -24.81 8.36
N ARG A 10 -14.07 -26.02 7.98
CA ARG A 10 -14.71 -26.99 8.88
C ARG A 10 -13.72 -27.83 9.68
N ILE A 11 -12.59 -28.20 9.08
CA ILE A 11 -11.57 -29.07 9.71
C ILE A 11 -10.77 -28.30 10.75
N ALA A 12 -10.41 -27.06 10.44
CA ALA A 12 -9.55 -26.25 11.29
C ALA A 12 -10.03 -26.02 12.73
N PRO A 13 -11.29 -25.65 13.01
CA PRO A 13 -11.75 -25.49 14.40
C PRO A 13 -11.67 -26.79 15.20
N VAL A 14 -12.02 -27.93 14.60
CA VAL A 14 -11.97 -29.23 15.28
C VAL A 14 -10.53 -29.71 15.49
N MET A 15 -9.64 -29.43 14.53
CA MET A 15 -8.21 -29.72 14.68
C MET A 15 -7.56 -28.84 15.76
N ASN A 16 -7.95 -27.56 15.87
CA ASN A 16 -7.52 -26.68 16.96
C ASN A 16 -7.94 -27.23 18.32
N ASP A 17 -9.23 -27.57 18.48
CA ASP A 17 -9.77 -28.12 19.72
C ASP A 17 -9.06 -29.43 20.11
N PHE A 18 -8.82 -30.32 19.14
CA PHE A 18 -8.04 -31.55 19.35
C PHE A 18 -6.60 -31.27 19.84
N ILE A 19 -5.89 -30.34 19.20
CA ILE A 19 -4.52 -29.98 19.57
C ILE A 19 -4.46 -29.31 20.94
N GLU A 20 -5.39 -28.40 21.24
CA GLU A 20 -5.48 -27.71 22.53
C GLU A 20 -5.74 -28.69 23.67
N LYS A 21 -6.70 -29.60 23.51
CA LYS A 21 -6.96 -30.67 24.49
C LYS A 21 -5.75 -31.59 24.67
N LEU A 22 -5.02 -31.90 23.59
CA LEU A 22 -3.81 -32.72 23.65
C LEU A 22 -2.66 -32.00 24.40
N GLN A 23 -2.46 -30.70 24.17
CA GLN A 23 -1.47 -29.90 24.89
C GLN A 23 -1.81 -29.76 26.38
N ASN A 24 -3.08 -29.51 26.70
CA ASN A 24 -3.56 -29.46 28.08
C ASN A 24 -3.39 -30.81 28.79
N PHE A 25 -3.59 -31.93 28.10
CA PHE A 25 -3.36 -33.26 28.67
C PHE A 25 -1.92 -33.47 29.16
N GLU A 26 -0.93 -32.95 28.43
CA GLU A 26 0.49 -33.06 28.79
C GLU A 26 0.83 -32.26 30.07
N THR A 27 0.07 -31.21 30.41
CA THR A 27 0.32 -30.34 31.57
C THR A 27 -0.44 -30.73 32.84
N LEU A 28 -1.38 -31.68 32.76
CA LEU A 28 -2.19 -32.12 33.92
C LEU A 28 -1.38 -32.96 34.92
N ALA A 29 -1.51 -32.63 36.21
CA ALA A 29 -0.77 -33.29 37.29
C ALA A 29 -1.43 -34.57 37.85
N THR A 30 -2.76 -34.72 37.75
CA THR A 30 -3.50 -35.81 38.42
C THR A 30 -4.10 -36.81 37.41
N SER A 31 -4.17 -38.08 37.81
CA SER A 31 -4.72 -39.18 37.01
C SER A 31 -6.21 -38.98 36.68
N GLU A 32 -6.98 -38.44 37.63
CA GLU A 32 -8.41 -38.15 37.48
C GLU A 32 -8.67 -37.06 36.43
N LYS A 33 -7.92 -35.94 36.47
CA LYS A 33 -8.03 -34.89 35.46
C LYS A 33 -7.61 -35.40 34.08
N LYS A 34 -6.60 -36.28 34.01
CA LYS A 34 -6.19 -36.96 32.76
C LYS A 34 -7.30 -37.84 32.19
N GLY A 35 -8.04 -38.58 33.02
CA GLY A 35 -9.18 -39.38 32.58
C GLY A 35 -10.28 -38.55 31.91
N LEU A 36 -10.64 -37.40 32.51
CA LEU A 36 -11.62 -36.46 31.92
C LEU A 36 -11.10 -35.85 30.61
N ALA A 37 -9.83 -35.48 30.55
CA ALA A 37 -9.22 -34.93 29.34
C ALA A 37 -9.16 -35.94 28.18
N ILE A 38 -8.94 -37.23 28.46
CA ILE A 38 -8.97 -38.30 27.42
C ILE A 38 -10.34 -38.36 26.76
N ARG A 39 -11.42 -38.32 27.53
CA ARG A 39 -12.79 -38.29 26.98
C ARG A 39 -12.99 -37.08 26.07
N GLY A 40 -12.51 -35.91 26.49
CA GLY A 40 -12.54 -34.69 25.67
C GLY A 40 -11.78 -34.83 24.35
N ILE A 41 -10.59 -35.46 24.38
CA ILE A 41 -9.78 -35.73 23.18
C ILE A 41 -10.50 -36.71 22.25
N LEU A 42 -11.08 -37.79 22.79
CA LEU A 42 -11.79 -38.80 22.01
C LEU A 42 -13.02 -38.23 21.29
N ILE A 43 -13.74 -37.30 21.93
CA ILE A 43 -14.82 -36.56 21.28
C ILE A 43 -14.27 -35.76 20.09
N SER A 44 -13.18 -35.00 20.28
CA SER A 44 -12.56 -34.23 19.18
C SER A 44 -12.04 -35.12 18.04
N VAL A 45 -11.56 -36.33 18.35
CA VAL A 45 -11.14 -37.33 17.35
C VAL A 45 -12.34 -37.76 16.50
N GLU A 46 -13.49 -38.05 17.11
CA GLU A 46 -14.69 -38.45 16.38
C GLU A 46 -15.28 -37.27 15.58
N ASP A 47 -15.26 -36.07 16.14
CA ASP A 47 -15.64 -34.85 15.42
C ASP A 47 -14.72 -34.62 14.21
N LEU A 48 -13.40 -34.83 14.36
CA LEU A 48 -12.44 -34.73 13.26
C LEU A 48 -12.73 -35.75 12.16
N ARG A 49 -13.06 -36.99 12.55
CA ARG A 49 -13.44 -38.06 11.62
C ARG A 49 -14.66 -37.66 10.81
N ASN A 50 -15.69 -37.13 11.47
CA ASN A 50 -16.94 -36.72 10.81
C ASN A 50 -16.72 -35.50 9.93
N CYS A 51 -16.01 -34.47 10.42
CA CYS A 51 -15.65 -33.31 9.61
C CYS A 51 -14.82 -33.69 8.39
N LEU A 52 -13.82 -34.57 8.52
CA LEU A 52 -13.00 -34.99 7.38
C LEU A 52 -13.86 -35.65 6.29
N LYS A 53 -14.83 -36.50 6.66
CA LYS A 53 -15.76 -37.13 5.70
C LYS A 53 -16.63 -36.11 4.98
N GLU A 54 -17.13 -35.11 5.71
CA GLU A 54 -18.05 -34.08 5.18
C GLU A 54 -17.35 -32.95 4.41
N SER A 55 -16.03 -32.82 4.57
CA SER A 55 -15.30 -31.65 4.06
C SER A 55 -14.94 -31.73 2.58
N ILE A 56 -15.22 -32.84 1.88
CA ILE A 56 -14.97 -32.92 0.44
C ILE A 56 -16.12 -32.34 -0.36
N VAL A 57 -15.81 -31.45 -1.30
CA VAL A 57 -16.68 -31.16 -2.44
C VAL A 57 -16.29 -32.12 -3.58
N PRO A 58 -17.11 -33.15 -3.86
CA PRO A 58 -16.74 -34.17 -4.83
C PRO A 58 -16.83 -33.64 -6.26
N LYS A 59 -15.81 -33.93 -7.09
CA LYS A 59 -15.92 -33.82 -8.55
C LYS A 59 -16.70 -34.99 -9.15
N ASP A 60 -16.60 -36.17 -8.52
CA ASP A 60 -17.30 -37.39 -8.86
C ASP A 60 -17.42 -38.32 -7.62
N VAL A 61 -18.37 -39.27 -7.67
CA VAL A 61 -18.69 -40.18 -6.56
C VAL A 61 -17.55 -41.16 -6.23
N LYS A 62 -16.74 -41.57 -7.21
CA LYS A 62 -15.65 -42.53 -7.03
C LYS A 62 -14.50 -41.91 -6.24
N SER A 63 -14.17 -40.66 -6.54
CA SER A 63 -13.20 -39.84 -5.83
C SER A 63 -13.59 -39.64 -4.36
N GLN A 64 -14.88 -39.38 -4.11
CA GLN A 64 -15.43 -39.22 -2.76
C GLN A 64 -15.31 -40.52 -1.94
N MET A 65 -15.76 -41.64 -2.50
CA MET A 65 -15.71 -42.94 -1.82
C MET A 65 -14.28 -43.40 -1.53
N SER A 66 -13.35 -43.17 -2.45
CA SER A 66 -11.93 -43.46 -2.24
C SER A 66 -11.33 -42.66 -1.07
N TYR A 67 -11.68 -41.39 -0.95
CA TYR A 67 -11.21 -40.56 0.16
C TYR A 67 -11.86 -40.94 1.50
N ILE A 68 -13.17 -41.17 1.52
CA ILE A 68 -13.87 -41.64 2.73
C ILE A 68 -13.23 -42.95 3.21
N GLY A 69 -12.91 -43.87 2.29
CA GLY A 69 -12.20 -45.12 2.62
C GLY A 69 -10.76 -44.92 3.11
N GLN A 70 -10.08 -43.81 2.77
CA GLN A 70 -8.78 -43.46 3.36
C GLN A 70 -8.94 -42.88 4.76
N VAL A 71 -9.93 -42.01 4.98
CA VAL A 71 -10.29 -41.49 6.31
C VAL A 71 -10.63 -42.66 7.23
N GLU A 72 -11.52 -43.56 6.82
CA GLU A 72 -11.92 -44.69 7.65
C GLU A 72 -10.76 -45.61 8.01
N ARG A 73 -9.87 -45.91 7.06
CA ARG A 73 -8.66 -46.69 7.35
C ARG A 73 -7.78 -46.01 8.39
N MET A 74 -7.53 -44.72 8.24
CA MET A 74 -6.72 -43.93 9.16
C MET A 74 -7.27 -43.92 10.60
N PHE A 75 -8.60 -43.83 10.77
CA PHE A 75 -9.22 -43.86 12.10
C PHE A 75 -9.40 -45.28 12.65
N SER A 76 -9.49 -46.31 11.79
CA SER A 76 -9.64 -47.72 12.20
C SER A 76 -8.39 -48.34 12.83
N GLU A 77 -7.22 -47.75 12.64
CA GLU A 77 -5.96 -48.22 13.22
C GLU A 77 -5.90 -48.06 14.76
N PHE A 78 -6.91 -47.42 15.36
CA PHE A 78 -6.95 -47.12 16.78
C PHE A 78 -8.37 -47.34 17.33
N ASN A 79 -8.47 -48.01 18.48
CA ASN A 79 -9.76 -48.33 19.12
C ASN A 79 -10.25 -47.12 19.95
N TRP A 80 -10.82 -46.12 19.28
CA TRP A 80 -11.21 -44.82 19.85
C TRP A 80 -12.57 -44.81 20.58
N ASP A 81 -12.88 -45.83 21.40
CA ASP A 81 -14.14 -45.83 22.14
C ASP A 81 -14.17 -44.68 23.17
N VAL A 82 -15.11 -43.74 23.01
CA VAL A 82 -15.31 -42.56 23.88
C VAL A 82 -15.58 -42.96 25.34
N ASN A 83 -16.02 -44.20 25.58
CA ASN A 83 -16.27 -44.75 26.91
C ASN A 83 -15.07 -45.52 27.49
N TYR A 84 -13.96 -45.61 26.77
CA TYR A 84 -12.76 -46.33 27.22
C TYR A 84 -12.09 -45.62 28.40
N THR A 85 -11.89 -46.34 29.50
CA THR A 85 -11.15 -45.87 30.68
C THR A 85 -9.70 -46.34 30.60
N MET A 86 -8.80 -45.41 30.26
CA MET A 86 -7.37 -45.70 30.16
C MET A 86 -6.68 -45.80 31.51
N LYS A 87 -5.76 -46.77 31.64
CA LYS A 87 -4.86 -46.86 32.79
C LYS A 87 -3.69 -45.87 32.65
N PRO A 88 -3.11 -45.35 33.75
CA PRO A 88 -2.03 -44.36 33.68
C PRO A 88 -0.79 -44.77 32.88
N ASN A 89 -0.47 -46.05 32.84
CA ASN A 89 0.63 -46.62 32.05
C ASN A 89 0.36 -46.59 30.53
N GLU A 90 -0.88 -46.36 30.09
CA GLU A 90 -1.27 -46.30 28.68
C GLU A 90 -1.23 -44.87 28.12
N TYR A 91 -1.13 -43.85 28.98
CA TYR A 91 -1.13 -42.44 28.57
C TYR A 91 -0.01 -42.07 27.57
N PRO A 92 1.25 -42.52 27.71
CA PRO A 92 2.29 -42.20 26.74
C PRO A 92 2.00 -42.81 25.35
N LYS A 93 1.44 -44.02 25.34
CA LYS A 93 1.02 -44.71 24.11
C LYS A 93 -0.14 -43.95 23.45
N PHE A 94 -1.12 -43.50 24.24
CA PHE A 94 -2.23 -42.66 23.77
C PHE A 94 -1.75 -41.36 23.10
N ILE A 95 -0.87 -40.61 23.77
CA ILE A 95 -0.30 -39.37 23.21
C ILE A 95 0.40 -39.65 21.88
N THR A 96 1.18 -40.73 21.83
CA THR A 96 1.88 -41.14 20.60
C THR A 96 0.88 -41.45 19.48
N CYS A 97 -0.23 -42.12 19.80
CA CYS A 97 -1.31 -42.39 18.85
C CYS A 97 -1.98 -41.10 18.36
N CYS A 98 -2.30 -40.15 19.24
CA CYS A 98 -2.86 -38.85 18.86
C CYS A 98 -1.91 -38.05 17.97
N LYS A 99 -0.60 -38.06 18.27
CA LYS A 99 0.44 -37.42 17.43
C LYS A 99 0.55 -38.08 16.05
N ASN A 100 0.47 -39.41 15.99
CA ASN A 100 0.46 -40.16 14.73
C ASN A 100 -0.82 -39.93 13.91
N LEU A 101 -1.98 -39.82 14.56
CA LEU A 101 -3.23 -39.46 13.92
C LEU A 101 -3.13 -38.05 13.31
N ALA A 102 -2.65 -37.07 14.08
CA ALA A 102 -2.41 -35.72 13.57
C ALA A 102 -1.48 -35.73 12.35
N ALA A 103 -0.38 -36.48 12.40
CA ALA A 103 0.55 -36.62 11.29
C ALA A 103 -0.08 -37.29 10.06
N SER A 104 -1.01 -38.24 10.26
CA SER A 104 -1.71 -38.94 9.19
C SER A 104 -2.79 -38.07 8.54
N ILE A 105 -3.53 -37.29 9.35
CA ILE A 105 -4.47 -36.27 8.86
C ILE A 105 -3.71 -35.25 8.01
N MET A 106 -2.53 -34.82 8.46
CA MET A 106 -1.67 -33.95 7.67
C MET A 106 -1.28 -34.63 6.34
N LYS A 107 -0.77 -35.86 6.35
CA LYS A 107 -0.47 -36.56 5.08
C LYS A 107 -1.67 -36.65 4.15
N LEU A 108 -2.88 -36.88 4.68
CA LEU A 108 -4.13 -36.97 3.92
C LEU A 108 -4.51 -35.64 3.25
N LEU A 109 -4.39 -34.53 3.97
CA LEU A 109 -4.72 -33.20 3.46
C LEU A 109 -3.80 -32.77 2.30
N GLY A 110 -2.58 -33.31 2.26
CA GLY A 110 -1.56 -32.96 1.28
C GLY A 110 -0.83 -31.66 1.65
N LYS A 111 0.36 -31.45 1.06
CA LYS A 111 1.31 -30.38 1.47
C LYS A 111 0.68 -28.98 1.51
N ARG A 112 -0.21 -28.66 0.57
CA ARG A 112 -0.91 -27.36 0.49
C ARG A 112 -1.87 -27.16 1.65
N ASN A 113 -2.84 -28.05 1.80
CA ASN A 113 -3.90 -27.93 2.80
C ASN A 113 -3.35 -28.08 4.23
N CYS A 114 -2.31 -28.89 4.43
CA CYS A 114 -1.52 -28.89 5.67
C CYS A 114 -0.96 -27.53 6.01
N GLY A 115 -0.34 -26.88 5.01
CA GLY A 115 0.28 -25.59 5.19
C GLY A 115 -0.75 -24.54 5.58
N ILE A 116 -1.87 -24.49 4.86
CA ILE A 116 -2.99 -23.58 5.16
C ILE A 116 -3.52 -23.85 6.58
N LEU A 117 -3.80 -25.12 6.90
CA LEU A 117 -4.29 -25.52 8.21
C LEU A 117 -3.33 -25.08 9.32
N VAL A 118 -2.05 -25.41 9.24
CA VAL A 118 -1.06 -25.04 10.28
C VAL A 118 -0.96 -23.52 10.45
N VAL A 119 -1.02 -22.77 9.36
CA VAL A 119 -1.00 -21.31 9.41
C VAL A 119 -2.27 -20.77 10.08
N ASP A 120 -3.44 -21.32 9.77
CA ASP A 120 -4.70 -20.97 10.43
C ASP A 120 -4.67 -21.31 11.94
N LEU A 121 -4.16 -22.48 12.32
CA LEU A 121 -3.99 -22.86 13.73
C LEU A 121 -3.13 -21.83 14.49
N TYR A 122 -1.98 -21.45 13.92
CA TYR A 122 -1.11 -20.46 14.57
C TYR A 122 -1.73 -19.06 14.63
N PHE A 123 -2.44 -18.62 13.60
CA PHE A 123 -3.11 -17.31 13.63
C PHE A 123 -4.29 -17.29 14.61
N LYS A 124 -5.04 -18.39 14.76
CA LYS A 124 -6.06 -18.52 15.81
C LYS A 124 -5.45 -18.53 17.21
N MET A 125 -4.28 -19.16 17.39
CA MET A 125 -3.54 -19.05 18.65
C MET A 125 -3.13 -17.58 18.91
N CYS A 126 -2.63 -16.87 17.91
CA CYS A 126 -2.33 -15.45 18.02
C CYS A 126 -3.58 -14.62 18.36
N GLU A 127 -4.74 -14.92 17.75
CA GLU A 127 -6.00 -14.25 18.04
C GLU A 127 -6.46 -14.47 19.49
N LYS A 128 -6.33 -15.70 20.01
CA LYS A 128 -6.61 -15.99 21.43
C LYS A 128 -5.73 -15.14 22.35
N VAL A 129 -4.43 -15.08 22.08
CA VAL A 129 -3.48 -14.26 22.86
C VAL A 129 -3.81 -12.77 22.75
N VAL A 130 -4.22 -12.30 21.56
CA VAL A 130 -4.68 -10.92 21.34
C VAL A 130 -5.90 -10.61 22.21
N ASN A 131 -6.90 -11.49 22.22
CA ASN A 131 -8.11 -11.29 23.04
C ASN A 131 -7.78 -11.31 24.55
N GLU A 132 -6.90 -12.21 25.00
CA GLU A 132 -6.44 -12.21 26.40
C GLU A 132 -5.66 -10.94 26.76
N LEU A 133 -4.85 -10.42 25.85
CA LEU A 133 -4.15 -9.16 26.05
C LEU A 133 -5.13 -7.99 26.15
N SER A 134 -6.15 -7.94 25.28
CA SER A 134 -7.19 -6.90 25.34
C SER A 134 -7.90 -6.88 26.69
N ILE A 135 -8.30 -8.04 27.22
CA ILE A 135 -8.97 -8.15 28.53
C ILE A 135 -8.04 -7.67 29.65
N ASN A 136 -6.78 -8.09 29.68
CA ASN A 136 -5.86 -7.70 30.76
C ASN A 136 -5.51 -6.21 30.75
N VAL A 137 -5.48 -5.59 29.57
CA VAL A 137 -5.20 -4.16 29.40
C VAL A 137 -6.32 -3.30 30.00
N GLU A 138 -7.57 -3.74 29.89
CA GLU A 138 -8.72 -3.09 30.54
C GLU A 138 -8.63 -3.19 32.06
N ASP A 139 -8.20 -4.34 32.59
CA ASP A 139 -8.15 -4.59 34.03
C ASP A 139 -6.89 -3.98 34.72
N GLN A 140 -5.90 -3.49 33.96
CA GLN A 140 -4.62 -2.88 34.42
C GLN A 140 -3.79 -3.72 35.42
N VAL A 141 -4.02 -5.03 35.51
CA VAL A 141 -3.62 -5.84 36.67
C VAL A 141 -2.13 -6.17 36.70
N ASN A 142 -1.47 -6.46 35.56
CA ASN A 142 -0.11 -7.03 35.61
C ASN A 142 0.74 -6.87 34.32
N VAL A 143 1.70 -5.94 34.32
CA VAL A 143 2.66 -5.71 33.21
C VAL A 143 3.47 -6.95 32.85
N LEU A 144 3.87 -7.77 33.84
CA LEU A 144 4.64 -8.98 33.56
C LEU A 144 3.81 -9.99 32.76
N LYS A 145 2.50 -10.05 33.03
CA LYS A 145 1.56 -10.90 32.28
C LYS A 145 1.40 -10.40 30.85
N ASP A 146 1.25 -9.08 30.65
CA ASP A 146 1.10 -8.48 29.32
C ASP A 146 2.36 -8.68 28.46
N LEU A 147 3.54 -8.52 29.06
CA LEU A 147 4.82 -8.79 28.40
C LEU A 147 4.97 -10.27 28.03
N LEU A 148 4.54 -11.20 28.90
CA LEU A 148 4.56 -12.63 28.61
C LEU A 148 3.61 -12.99 27.46
N LEU A 149 2.40 -12.45 27.48
CA LEU A 149 1.41 -12.63 26.41
C LEU A 149 1.93 -12.05 25.09
N PHE A 150 2.55 -10.86 25.11
CA PHE A 150 3.20 -10.29 23.93
C PHE A 150 4.32 -11.19 23.38
N GLN A 151 5.17 -11.76 24.24
CA GLN A 151 6.20 -12.71 23.82
C GLN A 151 5.59 -13.97 23.16
N MET A 152 4.49 -14.49 23.72
CA MET A 152 3.74 -15.60 23.13
C MET A 152 3.17 -15.24 21.76
N LEU A 153 2.61 -14.04 21.61
CA LEU A 153 2.09 -13.51 20.36
C LEU A 153 3.17 -13.43 19.28
N VAL A 154 4.33 -12.83 19.61
CA VAL A 154 5.47 -12.73 18.69
C VAL A 154 5.99 -14.11 18.28
N LYS A 155 6.10 -15.05 19.23
CA LYS A 155 6.53 -16.42 18.94
C LYS A 155 5.53 -17.16 18.03
N GLY A 156 4.23 -16.97 18.26
CA GLY A 156 3.16 -17.49 17.41
C GLY A 156 3.28 -16.96 15.98
N TYR A 157 3.34 -15.64 15.83
CA TYR A 157 3.49 -14.97 14.54
C TYR A 157 4.73 -15.44 13.76
N LEU A 158 5.90 -15.48 14.41
CA LEU A 158 7.14 -15.95 13.77
C LEU A 158 7.03 -17.41 13.33
N SER A 159 6.29 -18.24 14.07
CA SER A 159 6.05 -19.63 13.69
C SER A 159 5.14 -19.72 12.45
N SER A 160 4.08 -18.91 12.37
CA SER A 160 3.24 -18.79 11.17
C SER A 160 4.06 -18.39 9.94
N VAL A 161 4.91 -17.36 10.08
CA VAL A 161 5.76 -16.85 8.98
C VAL A 161 6.75 -17.92 8.52
N ARG A 162 7.35 -18.68 9.44
CA ARG A 162 8.27 -19.78 9.07
C ARG A 162 7.58 -20.86 8.26
N VAL A 163 6.36 -21.23 8.63
CA VAL A 163 5.55 -22.22 7.89
C VAL A 163 5.19 -21.68 6.52
N LEU A 164 4.69 -20.43 6.45
CA LEU A 164 4.38 -19.76 5.19
C LEU A 164 5.60 -19.68 4.27
N ARG A 165 6.77 -19.30 4.79
CA ARG A 165 8.01 -19.24 3.99
C ARG A 165 8.41 -20.61 3.44
N ARG A 166 8.29 -21.67 4.25
CA ARG A 166 8.67 -23.03 3.85
C ARG A 166 7.78 -23.58 2.73
N PHE A 167 6.51 -23.19 2.72
CA PHE A 167 5.52 -23.73 1.78
C PHE A 167 4.91 -22.66 0.88
N TRP A 168 5.59 -21.52 0.70
CA TRP A 168 5.07 -20.31 0.04
C TRP A 168 4.46 -20.62 -1.33
N TYR A 169 5.22 -21.30 -2.19
CA TYR A 169 4.81 -21.65 -3.55
C TYR A 169 3.69 -22.70 -3.61
N VAL A 170 3.44 -23.41 -2.52
CA VAL A 170 2.45 -24.49 -2.44
C VAL A 170 1.16 -23.98 -1.81
N ILE A 171 1.26 -23.16 -0.77
CA ILE A 171 0.14 -22.60 -0.01
C ILE A 171 -0.50 -21.43 -0.76
N VAL A 172 0.32 -20.48 -1.23
CA VAL A 172 -0.13 -19.16 -1.66
C VAL A 172 -0.30 -19.11 -3.18
N PRO A 173 -1.53 -18.92 -3.68
CA PRO A 173 -1.79 -18.70 -5.11
C PRO A 173 -0.98 -17.52 -5.65
N PRO A 174 -0.45 -17.59 -6.89
CA PRO A 174 0.32 -16.50 -7.49
C PRO A 174 -0.37 -15.14 -7.41
N GLN A 175 -1.69 -15.08 -7.65
CA GLN A 175 -2.48 -13.85 -7.63
C GLN A 175 -2.55 -13.19 -6.24
N GLN A 176 -2.39 -13.96 -5.16
CA GLN A 176 -2.58 -13.50 -3.79
C GLN A 176 -1.27 -13.23 -3.05
N LYS A 177 -0.12 -13.55 -3.67
CA LYS A 177 1.20 -13.40 -3.04
C LYS A 177 1.44 -12.00 -2.50
N CYS A 178 1.15 -10.97 -3.29
CA CYS A 178 1.34 -9.58 -2.89
C CYS A 178 0.45 -9.21 -1.70
N SER A 179 -0.82 -9.61 -1.70
CA SER A 179 -1.76 -9.32 -0.62
C SER A 179 -1.38 -10.04 0.68
N VAL A 180 -0.97 -11.31 0.61
CA VAL A 180 -0.47 -12.04 1.79
C VAL A 180 0.82 -11.41 2.33
N MET A 181 1.76 -11.02 1.45
CA MET A 181 2.98 -10.31 1.87
C MET A 181 2.65 -8.97 2.53
N LEU A 182 1.66 -8.24 2.00
CA LEU A 182 1.21 -6.97 2.58
C LEU A 182 0.67 -7.18 4.00
N CYS A 183 -0.28 -8.10 4.20
CA CYS A 183 -0.83 -8.37 5.52
C CYS A 183 0.24 -8.86 6.51
N LEU A 184 1.21 -9.66 6.07
CA LEU A 184 2.33 -10.07 6.90
C LEU A 184 3.20 -8.88 7.31
N ASN A 185 3.53 -7.99 6.37
CA ASN A 185 4.32 -6.81 6.66
C ASN A 185 3.59 -5.86 7.62
N GLN A 186 2.28 -5.67 7.41
CA GLN A 186 1.41 -4.91 8.31
C GLN A 186 1.43 -5.49 9.72
N ALA A 187 1.19 -6.79 9.86
CA ALA A 187 1.24 -7.45 11.17
C ALA A 187 2.60 -7.30 11.86
N PHE A 188 3.71 -7.39 11.10
CA PHE A 188 5.04 -7.16 11.65
C PHE A 188 5.24 -5.72 12.15
N LYS A 189 4.87 -4.72 11.34
CA LYS A 189 4.94 -3.30 11.74
C LYS A 189 4.09 -3.03 12.99
N THR A 190 2.86 -3.53 13.02
CA THR A 190 1.96 -3.38 14.17
C THR A 190 2.50 -4.07 15.42
N LEU A 191 3.11 -5.26 15.32
CA LEU A 191 3.78 -5.93 16.45
C LEU A 191 4.96 -5.10 16.99
N CYS A 192 5.78 -4.55 16.11
CA CYS A 192 6.89 -3.67 16.48
C CYS A 192 6.39 -2.42 17.21
N PHE A 193 5.29 -1.82 16.75
CA PHE A 193 4.69 -0.66 17.40
C PHE A 193 4.06 -1.03 18.75
N LEU A 194 3.33 -2.14 18.82
CA LEU A 194 2.74 -2.66 20.05
C LEU A 194 3.81 -2.90 21.13
N GLY A 195 4.97 -3.44 20.76
CA GLY A 195 6.09 -3.63 21.68
C GLY A 195 6.61 -2.32 22.29
N LYS A 196 6.58 -1.20 21.56
CA LYS A 196 6.96 0.13 22.07
C LYS A 196 5.91 0.70 23.04
N VAL A 197 4.64 0.33 22.87
CA VAL A 197 3.49 0.92 23.57
C VAL A 197 3.09 0.14 24.83
N ILE A 198 3.23 -1.18 24.85
CA ILE A 198 2.85 -2.04 25.99
C ILE A 198 3.52 -1.59 27.30
N ASP A 199 4.80 -1.20 27.26
CA ASP A 199 5.53 -0.71 28.42
C ASP A 199 4.93 0.59 29.01
N LYS A 200 4.26 1.39 28.17
CA LYS A 200 3.68 2.69 28.55
C LYS A 200 2.21 2.61 28.97
N ARG A 201 1.59 1.43 28.91
CA ARG A 201 0.18 1.19 29.30
C ARG A 201 -0.83 2.14 28.64
N LEU A 202 -0.60 2.53 27.39
CA LEU A 202 -1.54 3.36 26.65
C LEU A 202 -2.70 2.49 26.15
N THR A 203 -3.69 2.27 27.03
CA THR A 203 -4.75 1.27 26.86
C THR A 203 -5.51 1.40 25.54
N HIS A 204 -5.92 2.62 25.18
CA HIS A 204 -6.58 2.93 23.90
C HIS A 204 -5.72 2.50 22.70
N LEU A 205 -4.45 2.92 22.69
CA LEU A 205 -3.53 2.62 21.60
C LEU A 205 -3.23 1.12 21.51
N ILE A 206 -3.13 0.43 22.64
CA ILE A 206 -2.96 -1.04 22.67
C ILE A 206 -4.19 -1.72 22.06
N ALA A 207 -5.41 -1.32 22.45
CA ALA A 207 -6.64 -1.87 21.90
C ALA A 207 -6.75 -1.68 20.38
N TYR A 208 -6.43 -0.47 19.88
CA TYR A 208 -6.34 -0.18 18.46
C TYR A 208 -5.35 -1.12 17.73
N LEU A 209 -4.12 -1.25 18.24
CA LEU A 209 -3.08 -2.09 17.62
C LEU A 209 -3.46 -3.57 17.61
N LEU A 210 -4.12 -4.05 18.67
CA LEU A 210 -4.62 -5.42 18.77
C LEU A 210 -5.76 -5.68 17.77
N SER A 211 -6.68 -4.74 17.61
CA SER A 211 -7.73 -4.81 16.58
C SER A 211 -7.13 -4.91 15.18
N ARG A 212 -6.13 -4.08 14.88
CA ARG A 212 -5.41 -4.09 13.59
C ARG A 212 -4.68 -5.42 13.35
N LEU A 213 -4.04 -6.00 14.37
CA LEU A 213 -3.41 -7.32 14.26
C LEU A 213 -4.42 -8.41 13.94
N LYS A 214 -5.56 -8.41 14.62
CA LYS A 214 -6.65 -9.35 14.39
C LYS A 214 -7.17 -9.27 12.95
N GLN A 215 -7.38 -8.06 12.43
CA GLN A 215 -7.76 -7.86 11.04
C GLN A 215 -6.72 -8.42 10.06
N CYS A 216 -5.43 -8.18 10.31
CA CYS A 216 -4.35 -8.73 9.48
C CYS A 216 -4.36 -10.26 9.46
N PHE A 217 -4.51 -10.90 10.62
CA PHE A 217 -4.54 -12.37 10.74
C PHE A 217 -5.75 -12.96 10.03
N ASN A 218 -6.94 -12.38 10.25
CA ASN A 218 -8.16 -12.81 9.60
C ASN A 218 -8.06 -12.69 8.08
N LYS A 219 -7.49 -11.57 7.58
CA LYS A 219 -7.32 -11.39 6.13
C LYS A 219 -6.34 -12.39 5.53
N ILE A 220 -5.26 -12.75 6.24
CA ILE A 220 -4.34 -13.80 5.77
C ILE A 220 -5.07 -15.13 5.67
N VAL A 221 -5.82 -15.53 6.70
CA VAL A 221 -6.56 -16.79 6.68
C VAL A 221 -7.59 -16.81 5.54
N GLU A 222 -8.32 -15.72 5.34
CA GLU A 222 -9.29 -15.56 4.24
C GLU A 222 -8.61 -15.71 2.87
N LEU A 223 -7.50 -15.01 2.65
CA LEU A 223 -6.74 -15.09 1.39
C LEU A 223 -6.23 -16.51 1.14
N LEU A 224 -5.78 -17.22 2.17
CA LEU A 224 -5.29 -18.59 2.03
C LEU A 224 -6.41 -19.61 1.79
N GLY A 225 -7.60 -19.37 2.33
CA GLY A 225 -8.76 -20.26 2.27
C GLY A 225 -9.57 -20.15 0.97
N ASN A 226 -9.66 -18.94 0.39
CA ASN A 226 -10.55 -18.66 -0.74
C ASN A 226 -9.77 -18.54 -2.07
N GLN A 227 -10.29 -19.14 -3.14
CA GLN A 227 -9.97 -18.69 -4.51
C GLN A 227 -10.78 -17.43 -4.76
N VAL A 228 -10.24 -16.27 -4.35
CA VAL A 228 -10.88 -14.99 -4.62
C VAL A 228 -10.72 -14.69 -6.10
N ASP A 229 -11.83 -14.55 -6.82
CA ASP A 229 -11.86 -13.92 -8.14
C ASP A 229 -11.29 -12.51 -7.99
N GLN A 230 -10.21 -12.22 -8.70
CA GLN A 230 -9.51 -10.95 -8.57
C GLN A 230 -10.47 -9.79 -8.84
N CYS A 231 -10.60 -8.88 -7.88
CA CYS A 231 -10.98 -7.51 -8.17
C CYS A 231 -9.78 -6.90 -8.91
N GLN A 232 -9.78 -7.05 -10.24
CA GLN A 232 -8.85 -6.34 -11.12
C GLN A 232 -9.28 -4.87 -11.12
N ASN A 233 -8.80 -4.09 -10.15
CA ASN A 233 -8.64 -2.67 -10.43
C ASN A 233 -7.49 -2.60 -11.43
N SER A 234 -7.85 -2.50 -12.71
CA SER A 234 -6.88 -2.44 -13.79
C SER A 234 -6.08 -1.16 -13.65
N GLU A 235 -4.76 -1.31 -13.54
CA GLU A 235 -3.83 -0.20 -13.36
C GLU A 235 -3.93 0.76 -14.58
N PHE A 236 -3.87 2.08 -14.35
CA PHE A 236 -4.08 3.09 -15.40
C PHE A 236 -3.24 2.85 -16.67
N ILE A 237 -1.97 2.46 -16.51
CA ILE A 237 -1.08 2.13 -17.64
C ILE A 237 -1.58 0.89 -18.39
N ILE A 238 -1.98 -0.16 -17.67
CA ILE A 238 -2.51 -1.39 -18.28
C ILE A 238 -3.80 -1.09 -19.05
N LEU A 239 -4.66 -0.22 -18.52
CA LEU A 239 -5.85 0.25 -19.22
C LEU A 239 -5.49 1.02 -20.48
N MET A 240 -4.52 1.94 -20.39
CA MET A 240 -4.10 2.77 -21.52
C MET A 240 -3.53 1.89 -22.63
N ASP A 241 -2.61 0.99 -22.29
CA ASP A 241 -2.04 0.03 -23.23
C ASP A 241 -3.10 -0.89 -23.83
N SER A 242 -4.05 -1.38 -23.02
CA SER A 242 -5.15 -2.21 -23.52
C SER A 242 -6.07 -1.44 -24.47
N CYS A 243 -6.30 -0.15 -24.20
CA CYS A 243 -7.11 0.73 -25.04
C CYS A 243 -6.40 1.00 -26.38
N LEU A 244 -5.13 1.43 -26.35
CA LEU A 244 -4.32 1.69 -27.54
C LEU A 244 -4.14 0.44 -28.40
N ASN A 245 -3.81 -0.72 -27.80
CA ASN A 245 -3.69 -1.98 -28.54
C ASN A 245 -5.01 -2.37 -29.23
N LYS A 246 -6.17 -2.11 -28.59
CA LYS A 246 -7.47 -2.36 -29.22
C LYS A 246 -7.76 -1.38 -30.36
N LEU A 247 -7.38 -0.11 -30.21
CA LEU A 247 -7.52 0.89 -31.27
C LEU A 247 -6.64 0.54 -32.48
N ASP A 248 -5.40 0.12 -32.25
CA ASP A 248 -4.49 -0.32 -33.31
C ASP A 248 -5.05 -1.55 -34.05
N GLN A 249 -5.54 -2.55 -33.31
CA GLN A 249 -6.20 -3.73 -33.89
C GLN A 249 -7.44 -3.35 -34.70
N PHE A 250 -8.23 -2.41 -34.17
CA PHE A 250 -9.42 -1.90 -34.84
C PHE A 250 -9.06 -1.16 -36.15
N GLY A 251 -8.09 -0.25 -36.11
CA GLY A 251 -7.62 0.50 -37.29
C GLY A 251 -7.01 -0.42 -38.35
N TYR A 252 -6.20 -1.41 -37.94
CA TYR A 252 -5.65 -2.41 -38.85
C TYR A 252 -6.75 -3.27 -39.50
N GLY A 253 -7.76 -3.69 -38.73
CA GLY A 253 -8.91 -4.43 -39.24
C GLY A 253 -9.70 -3.64 -40.30
N MET A 254 -9.87 -2.34 -40.10
CA MET A 254 -10.60 -1.46 -41.04
C MET A 254 -9.84 -1.19 -42.35
N THR A 255 -8.52 -1.31 -42.35
CA THR A 255 -7.66 -1.08 -43.52
C THR A 255 -7.35 -2.35 -44.33
N HIS A 256 -7.37 -3.53 -43.70
CA HIS A 256 -6.86 -4.77 -44.31
C HIS A 256 -7.84 -5.97 -44.41
N GLN A 257 -9.07 -5.90 -43.87
CA GLN A 257 -10.08 -6.97 -44.03
C GLN A 257 -11.23 -6.56 -44.97
N GLU A 258 -11.65 -7.47 -45.87
CA GLU A 258 -12.80 -7.26 -46.77
C GLU A 258 -14.14 -7.36 -46.01
N ASP A 259 -14.23 -8.16 -44.94
CA ASP A 259 -15.42 -8.30 -44.10
C ASP A 259 -15.39 -7.38 -42.87
N LEU A 260 -16.54 -6.81 -42.50
CA LEU A 260 -16.70 -6.11 -41.21
C LEU A 260 -16.44 -7.16 -40.10
N PRO A 261 -15.78 -6.82 -38.99
CA PRO A 261 -15.74 -7.72 -37.85
C PRO A 261 -17.19 -8.11 -37.51
N GLU A 262 -17.52 -9.40 -37.50
CA GLU A 262 -18.87 -9.91 -37.17
C GLU A 262 -19.37 -9.43 -35.79
N ASP A 263 -18.50 -8.77 -35.00
CA ASP A 263 -18.73 -8.26 -33.65
C ASP A 263 -18.24 -6.79 -33.48
N LEU A 264 -18.43 -5.92 -34.50
CA LEU A 264 -18.08 -4.49 -34.43
C LEU A 264 -18.69 -3.81 -33.20
N GLU A 265 -19.97 -4.04 -32.94
CA GLU A 265 -20.70 -3.47 -31.80
C GLU A 265 -20.07 -3.89 -30.46
N LYS A 266 -19.70 -5.17 -30.31
CA LYS A 266 -19.04 -5.67 -29.11
C LYS A 266 -17.64 -5.09 -28.93
N THR A 267 -16.90 -4.89 -30.03
CA THR A 267 -15.58 -4.26 -29.99
C THR A 267 -15.70 -2.82 -29.48
N LEU A 268 -16.63 -2.05 -30.03
CA LEU A 268 -16.94 -0.68 -29.60
C LEU A 268 -17.42 -0.62 -28.15
N LEU A 269 -18.28 -1.55 -27.71
CA LEU A 269 -18.70 -1.65 -26.30
C LEU A 269 -17.51 -1.94 -25.37
N SER A 270 -16.61 -2.83 -25.77
CA SER A 270 -15.42 -3.17 -25.00
C SER A 270 -14.36 -2.07 -24.97
N LEU A 271 -14.35 -1.19 -25.98
CA LEU A 271 -13.49 -0.01 -26.05
C LEU A 271 -14.08 1.10 -25.19
N LYS A 272 -15.42 1.30 -25.25
CA LYS A 272 -16.14 2.24 -24.40
C LYS A 272 -15.87 1.97 -22.92
N SER A 273 -15.97 0.72 -22.47
CA SER A 273 -15.73 0.38 -21.06
C SER A 273 -14.32 0.76 -20.61
N LEU A 274 -13.31 0.57 -21.47
CA LEU A 274 -11.92 0.95 -21.17
C LEU A 274 -11.75 2.47 -21.15
N ILE A 275 -12.35 3.18 -22.11
CA ILE A 275 -12.30 4.65 -22.17
C ILE A 275 -12.99 5.24 -20.93
N ASP A 276 -14.18 4.76 -20.57
CA ASP A 276 -14.92 5.24 -19.41
C ASP A 276 -14.08 5.06 -18.12
N GLU A 277 -13.44 3.90 -17.93
CA GLU A 277 -12.55 3.64 -16.78
C GLU A 277 -11.30 4.53 -16.78
N LEU A 278 -10.66 4.73 -17.95
CA LEU A 278 -9.53 5.65 -18.12
C LEU A 278 -9.88 7.09 -17.77
N LEU A 279 -11.04 7.56 -18.24
CA LEU A 279 -11.52 8.90 -17.96
C LEU A 279 -11.88 9.07 -16.49
N CYS A 280 -12.43 8.04 -15.83
CA CYS A 280 -12.62 8.05 -14.38
C CYS A 280 -11.30 8.26 -13.64
N HIS A 281 -10.24 7.51 -13.98
CA HIS A 281 -8.92 7.69 -13.38
C HIS A 281 -8.32 9.08 -13.65
N ALA A 282 -8.41 9.57 -14.89
CA ALA A 282 -7.93 10.90 -15.25
C ALA A 282 -8.67 12.00 -14.45
N MET A 283 -9.99 11.86 -14.29
CA MET A 283 -10.78 12.80 -13.50
C MET A 283 -10.40 12.78 -12.01
N THR A 284 -10.15 11.61 -11.42
CA THR A 284 -9.63 11.51 -10.05
C THR A 284 -8.33 12.30 -9.90
N VAL A 285 -7.40 12.16 -10.85
CA VAL A 285 -6.15 12.93 -10.88
C VAL A 285 -6.40 14.44 -11.00
N SER A 286 -7.39 14.85 -11.79
CA SER A 286 -7.75 16.25 -11.93
C SER A 286 -8.22 16.87 -10.61
N HIS A 287 -8.98 16.11 -9.80
CA HIS A 287 -9.54 16.56 -8.54
C HIS A 287 -8.47 16.72 -7.46
N ILE A 288 -7.50 15.81 -7.38
CA ILE A 288 -6.41 15.88 -6.38
C ILE A 288 -5.36 16.96 -6.69
N SER A 289 -5.38 17.54 -7.89
CA SER A 289 -4.35 18.50 -8.31
C SER A 289 -4.47 19.86 -7.62
N ASN A 290 -5.66 20.23 -7.13
CA ASN A 290 -6.00 21.55 -6.54
C ASN A 290 -5.57 22.75 -7.42
N ARG A 291 -5.32 22.52 -8.71
CA ARG A 291 -4.86 23.51 -9.66
C ARG A 291 -5.87 23.60 -10.80
N ASP A 292 -6.51 24.75 -10.94
CA ASP A 292 -7.53 24.98 -11.97
C ASP A 292 -6.99 24.71 -13.39
N TYR A 293 -5.72 25.06 -13.65
CA TYR A 293 -5.10 24.82 -14.95
C TYR A 293 -5.03 23.33 -15.29
N ASP A 294 -4.48 22.50 -14.41
CA ASP A 294 -4.32 21.06 -14.63
C ASP A 294 -5.70 20.39 -14.74
N CYS A 295 -6.63 20.79 -13.88
CA CYS A 295 -8.01 20.32 -13.90
C CYS A 295 -8.72 20.63 -15.23
N ASN A 296 -8.59 21.85 -15.74
CA ASN A 296 -9.20 22.27 -17.00
C ASN A 296 -8.55 21.57 -18.21
N MET A 297 -7.24 21.33 -18.18
CA MET A 297 -6.53 20.59 -19.24
C MET A 297 -7.01 19.14 -19.32
N ILE A 298 -7.06 18.43 -18.19
CA ILE A 298 -7.57 17.05 -18.16
C ILE A 298 -9.03 16.98 -18.62
N LYS A 299 -9.89 17.88 -18.15
CA LYS A 299 -11.30 17.96 -18.59
C LYS A 299 -11.42 18.20 -20.10
N SER A 300 -10.60 19.10 -20.64
CA SER A 300 -10.59 19.41 -22.07
C SER A 300 -10.22 18.20 -22.92
N TYR A 301 -9.14 17.48 -22.56
CA TYR A 301 -8.76 16.27 -23.29
C TYR A 301 -9.76 15.13 -23.10
N SER A 302 -10.29 14.95 -21.89
CA SER A 302 -11.35 13.97 -21.62
C SER A 302 -12.58 14.19 -22.49
N GLN A 303 -12.98 15.46 -22.65
CA GLN A 303 -14.09 15.82 -23.53
C GLN A 303 -13.78 15.53 -25.00
N LYS A 304 -12.57 15.86 -25.49
CA LYS A 304 -12.14 15.54 -26.86
C LYS A 304 -12.15 14.04 -27.13
N VAL A 305 -11.66 13.22 -26.19
CA VAL A 305 -11.69 11.74 -26.27
C VAL A 305 -13.13 11.23 -26.39
N LEU A 306 -14.03 11.73 -25.54
CA LEU A 306 -15.45 11.35 -25.59
C LEU A 306 -16.12 11.75 -26.91
N ASP A 307 -15.85 12.94 -27.42
CA ASP A 307 -16.46 13.44 -28.64
C ASP A 307 -15.93 12.68 -29.86
N GLU A 308 -14.64 12.35 -29.89
CA GLU A 308 -14.06 11.53 -30.95
C GLU A 308 -14.59 10.08 -30.91
N PHE A 309 -14.75 9.51 -29.72
CA PHE A 309 -15.38 8.19 -29.56
C PHE A 309 -16.87 8.19 -29.98
N LYS A 310 -17.62 9.27 -29.72
CA LYS A 310 -18.99 9.41 -30.27
C LYS A 310 -18.98 9.48 -31.79
N ASN A 311 -18.03 10.20 -32.39
CA ASN A 311 -17.87 10.27 -33.84
C ASN A 311 -17.57 8.88 -34.41
N MET A 312 -16.72 8.09 -33.75
CA MET A 312 -16.45 6.70 -34.12
C MET A 312 -17.73 5.86 -34.13
N ASN A 313 -18.55 5.94 -33.09
CA ASN A 313 -19.81 5.19 -33.01
C ASN A 313 -20.86 5.62 -34.05
N ALA A 314 -20.83 6.87 -34.51
CA ALA A 314 -21.76 7.40 -35.50
C ALA A 314 -21.32 7.16 -36.96
N THR A 315 -20.04 6.86 -37.18
CA THR A 315 -19.45 6.76 -38.51
C THR A 315 -19.62 5.35 -39.09
N GLN A 316 -20.12 5.26 -40.32
CA GLN A 316 -20.30 3.98 -41.03
C GLN A 316 -19.23 3.74 -42.10
N ASN A 317 -18.44 4.77 -42.46
CA ASN A 317 -17.39 4.67 -43.47
C ASN A 317 -16.08 4.13 -42.87
N ARG A 318 -15.52 3.07 -43.46
CA ARG A 318 -14.30 2.39 -42.97
C ARG A 318 -13.05 3.25 -42.98
N SER A 319 -12.83 4.02 -44.06
CA SER A 319 -11.64 4.90 -44.16
C SER A 319 -11.66 5.94 -43.04
N ASP A 320 -12.85 6.47 -42.76
CA ASP A 320 -13.06 7.49 -41.75
C ASP A 320 -12.92 6.87 -40.35
N LEU A 321 -13.40 5.63 -40.14
CA LEU A 321 -13.22 4.89 -38.89
C LEU A 321 -11.75 4.63 -38.55
N ALA A 322 -10.92 4.25 -39.54
CA ALA A 322 -9.49 4.06 -39.32
C ALA A 322 -8.81 5.37 -38.90
N PHE A 323 -9.11 6.46 -39.61
CA PHE A 323 -8.59 7.80 -39.28
C PHE A 323 -9.06 8.29 -37.89
N ILE A 324 -10.32 8.04 -37.53
CA ILE A 324 -10.86 8.37 -36.21
C ILE A 324 -10.17 7.54 -35.13
N ALA A 325 -9.84 6.27 -35.38
CA ALA A 325 -9.10 5.43 -34.45
C ALA A 325 -7.69 5.97 -34.19
N ASP A 326 -6.94 6.33 -35.25
CA ASP A 326 -5.61 6.94 -35.12
C ASP A 326 -5.69 8.25 -34.32
N LYS A 327 -6.66 9.12 -34.65
CA LYS A 327 -6.88 10.37 -33.93
C LYS A 327 -7.26 10.16 -32.47
N LEU A 328 -8.05 9.13 -32.17
CA LEU A 328 -8.42 8.78 -30.80
C LEU A 328 -7.20 8.26 -30.02
N SER A 329 -6.32 7.46 -30.65
CA SER A 329 -5.04 7.05 -30.07
C SER A 329 -4.17 8.27 -29.72
N ASP A 330 -4.04 9.24 -30.63
CA ASP A 330 -3.28 10.48 -30.38
C ASP A 330 -3.84 11.28 -29.20
N LEU A 331 -5.18 11.40 -29.12
CA LEU A 331 -5.85 12.09 -28.01
C LEU A 331 -5.65 11.37 -26.67
N LEU A 332 -5.64 10.04 -26.67
CA LEU A 332 -5.38 9.24 -25.48
C LEU A 332 -3.93 9.39 -25.02
N CYS A 333 -2.96 9.41 -25.93
CA CYS A 333 -1.56 9.69 -25.62
C CYS A 333 -1.39 11.10 -24.99
N GLN A 334 -2.03 12.12 -25.55
CA GLN A 334 -2.00 13.48 -24.99
C GLN A 334 -2.67 13.56 -23.60
N LEU A 335 -3.74 12.80 -23.39
CA LEU A 335 -4.38 12.67 -22.09
C LEU A 335 -3.42 12.00 -21.08
N GLU A 336 -2.74 10.92 -21.49
CA GLU A 336 -1.74 10.22 -20.68
C GLU A 336 -0.64 11.19 -20.23
N GLU A 337 -0.01 11.90 -21.17
CA GLU A 337 1.02 12.90 -20.88
C GLU A 337 0.53 13.97 -19.89
N THR A 338 -0.68 14.49 -20.11
CA THR A 338 -1.27 15.52 -19.24
C THR A 338 -1.52 14.98 -17.83
N VAL A 339 -2.02 13.74 -17.71
CA VAL A 339 -2.24 13.07 -16.41
C VAL A 339 -0.91 12.89 -15.69
N ASN A 340 0.13 12.41 -16.38
CA ASN A 340 1.45 12.18 -15.81
C ASN A 340 2.09 13.49 -15.30
N ASP A 341 2.07 14.54 -16.11
CA ASP A 341 2.54 15.87 -15.73
C ASP A 341 1.79 16.41 -14.50
N THR A 342 0.47 16.23 -14.48
CA THR A 342 -0.38 16.65 -13.36
C THR A 342 0.03 15.92 -12.09
N ILE A 343 0.25 14.60 -12.15
CA ILE A 343 0.63 13.80 -10.98
C ILE A 343 2.01 14.20 -10.48
N LEU A 344 2.99 14.43 -11.35
CA LEU A 344 4.30 14.92 -10.95
C LEU A 344 4.21 16.29 -10.27
N ASN A 345 3.30 17.15 -10.71
CA ASN A 345 3.00 18.42 -10.03
C ASN A 345 2.38 18.19 -8.65
N VAL A 346 1.42 17.26 -8.53
CA VAL A 346 0.83 16.91 -7.21
C VAL A 346 1.89 16.33 -6.28
N VAL A 347 2.76 15.45 -6.77
CA VAL A 347 3.89 14.88 -6.03
C VAL A 347 4.82 15.99 -5.55
N LEU A 348 5.15 16.96 -6.41
CA LEU A 348 5.97 18.10 -6.04
C LEU A 348 5.32 18.90 -4.92
N ASP A 349 4.03 19.24 -5.05
CA ASP A 349 3.31 20.03 -4.05
C ASP A 349 3.21 19.29 -2.70
N VAL A 350 2.73 18.05 -2.71
CA VAL A 350 2.49 17.24 -1.50
C VAL A 350 3.80 16.89 -0.78
N PHE A 351 4.85 16.49 -1.50
CA PHE A 351 6.09 16.04 -0.86
C PHE A 351 7.11 17.15 -0.59
N THR A 352 6.81 18.41 -0.95
CA THR A 352 7.65 19.56 -0.59
C THR A 352 7.62 19.82 0.91
N ASP A 353 6.43 19.92 1.51
CA ASP A 353 6.24 19.86 2.97
C ASP A 353 5.10 18.89 3.34
N VAL A 354 5.45 17.62 3.39
CA VAL A 354 4.51 16.51 3.63
C VAL A 354 3.93 16.49 5.05
N ASN A 355 4.47 17.29 5.97
CA ASN A 355 4.01 17.32 7.36
C ASN A 355 3.31 18.63 7.70
N ASP A 356 3.12 19.53 6.73
CA ASP A 356 2.55 20.85 6.97
C ASP A 356 1.13 20.78 7.58
N PRO A 357 0.19 19.97 7.05
CA PRO A 357 -1.16 19.91 7.63
C PRO A 357 -1.17 19.38 9.08
N VAL A 358 -0.33 18.40 9.38
CA VAL A 358 -0.20 17.88 10.76
C VAL A 358 0.47 18.91 11.66
N ARG A 359 1.45 19.68 11.15
CA ARG A 359 2.08 20.77 11.89
C ARG A 359 1.07 21.87 12.20
N ASN A 360 0.17 22.19 11.27
CA ASN A 360 -0.90 23.17 11.46
C ASN A 360 -1.87 22.72 12.56
N LEU A 361 -2.29 21.45 12.55
CA LEU A 361 -3.06 20.83 13.64
C LEU A 361 -2.37 20.96 15.01
N VAL A 362 -1.07 20.64 15.07
CA VAL A 362 -0.29 20.72 16.33
C VAL A 362 -0.08 22.16 16.79
N ASN A 363 0.16 23.09 15.87
CA ASN A 363 0.34 24.51 16.18
C ASN A 363 -0.94 25.10 16.77
N LYS A 364 -2.11 24.74 16.21
CA LYS A 364 -3.41 25.15 16.74
C LYS A 364 -3.63 24.65 18.18
N CYS A 365 -3.11 23.47 18.51
CA CYS A 365 -3.12 22.96 19.88
C CYS A 365 -2.25 23.77 20.85
N ASN A 366 -1.18 24.40 20.38
CA ASN A 366 -0.25 25.18 21.20
C ASN A 366 -0.61 26.66 21.32
N GLN A 367 -1.43 27.21 20.41
CA GLN A 367 -1.72 28.65 20.31
C GLN A 367 -2.94 29.13 21.12
N SER A 368 -3.81 28.25 21.62
CA SER A 368 -5.05 28.69 22.27
C SER A 368 -4.82 29.07 23.74
N GLU A 369 -4.86 30.36 24.04
CA GLU A 369 -4.63 30.94 25.38
C GLU A 369 -5.80 30.68 26.36
N ASP A 370 -7.03 30.44 25.85
CA ASP A 370 -8.21 30.15 26.67
C ASP A 370 -8.59 28.66 26.67
N SER A 371 -8.08 27.92 27.65
CA SER A 371 -8.39 26.48 27.83
C SER A 371 -9.85 26.19 28.21
N LEU A 372 -10.63 27.18 28.66
CA LEU A 372 -11.97 26.98 29.23
C LEU A 372 -13.10 26.88 28.19
N ASN A 373 -12.88 27.32 26.95
CA ASN A 373 -13.92 27.36 25.89
C ASN A 373 -13.58 26.49 24.66
N ARG A 374 -12.62 25.57 24.78
CA ARG A 374 -12.18 24.74 23.65
C ARG A 374 -13.26 23.76 23.23
N SER A 375 -13.48 23.67 21.93
CA SER A 375 -14.43 22.74 21.32
C SER A 375 -13.77 21.95 20.18
N ALA A 376 -14.27 20.74 19.89
CA ALA A 376 -13.74 19.95 18.78
C ALA A 376 -13.94 20.65 17.42
N THR A 377 -14.96 21.50 17.29
CA THR A 377 -15.24 22.29 16.09
C THR A 377 -14.18 23.37 15.82
N ASP A 378 -13.37 23.74 16.81
CA ASP A 378 -12.29 24.72 16.62
C ASP A 378 -11.17 24.21 15.69
N LEU A 379 -11.12 22.89 15.47
CA LEU A 379 -10.14 22.19 14.63
C LEU A 379 -10.71 21.75 13.27
N GLU A 380 -11.98 22.02 12.98
CA GLU A 380 -12.67 21.46 11.81
C GLU A 380 -12.00 21.87 10.48
N SER A 381 -11.51 23.10 10.39
CA SER A 381 -10.79 23.57 9.19
C SER A 381 -9.46 22.85 9.01
N GLU A 382 -8.67 22.70 10.07
CA GLU A 382 -7.36 22.04 10.02
C GLU A 382 -7.49 20.52 9.83
N ILE A 383 -8.55 19.91 10.35
CA ILE A 383 -8.89 18.50 10.08
C ILE A 383 -9.27 18.32 8.62
N SER A 384 -10.14 19.19 8.07
CA SER A 384 -10.51 19.13 6.66
C SER A 384 -9.30 19.29 5.72
N GLU A 385 -8.35 20.16 6.04
CA GLU A 385 -7.10 20.31 5.27
C GLU A 385 -6.21 19.06 5.36
N PHE A 386 -6.18 18.43 6.54
CA PHE A 386 -5.44 17.19 6.76
C PHE A 386 -6.07 16.01 5.99
N ASP A 387 -7.39 15.88 6.00
CA ASP A 387 -8.12 14.84 5.26
C ASP A 387 -7.89 14.98 3.75
N GLU A 388 -7.98 16.21 3.23
CA GLU A 388 -7.69 16.49 1.82
C GLU A 388 -6.23 16.17 1.46
N HIS A 389 -5.29 16.48 2.34
CA HIS A 389 -3.89 16.09 2.15
C HIS A 389 -3.71 14.57 2.14
N MET A 390 -4.47 13.86 2.98
CA MET A 390 -4.44 12.42 3.06
C MET A 390 -5.01 11.74 1.82
N ASP A 391 -6.12 12.22 1.29
CA ASP A 391 -6.67 11.78 0.01
C ASP A 391 -5.64 11.92 -1.11
N ARG A 392 -4.95 13.06 -1.17
CA ARG A 392 -3.89 13.30 -2.16
C ARG A 392 -2.73 12.33 -1.99
N LEU A 393 -2.27 12.06 -0.75
CA LEU A 393 -1.23 11.06 -0.47
C LEU A 393 -1.65 9.65 -0.92
N MET A 394 -2.88 9.26 -0.60
CA MET A 394 -3.43 7.95 -0.97
C MET A 394 -3.50 7.78 -2.49
N HIS A 395 -4.05 8.77 -3.21
CA HIS A 395 -4.16 8.71 -4.66
C HIS A 395 -2.79 8.70 -5.36
N ILE A 396 -1.84 9.53 -4.91
CA ILE A 396 -0.47 9.53 -5.45
C ILE A 396 0.20 8.16 -5.24
N GLY A 397 0.05 7.58 -4.04
CA GLY A 397 0.63 6.28 -3.74
C GLY A 397 -0.01 5.14 -4.55
N LEU A 398 -1.33 5.15 -4.72
CA LEU A 398 -2.05 4.18 -5.57
C LEU A 398 -1.64 4.29 -7.03
N PHE A 399 -1.43 5.51 -7.52
CA PHE A 399 -0.91 5.73 -8.85
C PHE A 399 0.52 5.20 -8.99
N ALA A 400 1.42 5.51 -8.06
CA ALA A 400 2.80 5.01 -8.08
C ALA A 400 2.89 3.48 -8.04
N VAL A 401 2.00 2.84 -7.29
CA VAL A 401 1.82 1.38 -7.29
C VAL A 401 1.44 0.86 -8.66
N SER A 402 0.54 1.56 -9.37
CA SER A 402 0.03 1.19 -10.68
C SER A 402 1.05 1.40 -11.80
N CYS A 403 2.03 2.27 -11.60
CA CYS A 403 3.06 2.55 -12.60
C CYS A 403 4.32 1.70 -12.39
N SER A 404 4.61 1.26 -11.16
CA SER A 404 5.86 0.55 -10.86
C SER A 404 5.81 -0.94 -11.22
N THR A 405 6.91 -1.47 -11.74
CA THR A 405 7.12 -2.91 -11.96
C THR A 405 7.94 -3.57 -10.84
N ASP A 406 8.55 -2.78 -9.94
CA ASP A 406 9.32 -3.30 -8.82
C ASP A 406 8.39 -3.71 -7.68
N VAL A 407 8.11 -5.01 -7.60
CA VAL A 407 7.25 -5.62 -6.57
C VAL A 407 7.65 -5.21 -5.15
N ARG A 408 8.94 -4.99 -4.87
CA ARG A 408 9.37 -4.57 -3.52
C ARG A 408 8.96 -3.14 -3.22
N LYS A 409 9.11 -2.23 -4.18
CA LYS A 409 8.68 -0.83 -4.04
C LYS A 409 7.16 -0.73 -3.96
N ILE A 410 6.44 -1.47 -4.82
CA ILE A 410 4.97 -1.59 -4.78
C ILE A 410 4.49 -2.05 -3.40
N LEU A 411 5.08 -3.13 -2.88
CA LEU A 411 4.72 -3.66 -1.56
C LEU A 411 5.04 -2.66 -0.45
N GLY A 412 6.18 -1.98 -0.54
CA GLY A 412 6.56 -0.90 0.38
C GLY A 412 5.52 0.22 0.41
N ILE A 413 5.14 0.75 -0.76
CA ILE A 413 4.16 1.84 -0.85
C ILE A 413 2.81 1.38 -0.32
N ARG A 414 2.28 0.24 -0.80
CA ARG A 414 1.01 -0.30 -0.28
C ARG A 414 1.04 -0.47 1.24
N SER A 415 2.20 -0.84 1.79
CA SER A 415 2.38 -0.99 3.23
C SER A 415 2.39 0.35 3.98
N CYS A 416 2.95 1.41 3.40
CA CYS A 416 2.87 2.74 4.00
C CYS A 416 1.44 3.28 3.92
N LEU A 417 0.78 3.18 2.77
CA LEU A 417 -0.61 3.63 2.58
C LEU A 417 -1.57 2.96 3.58
N ALA A 418 -1.53 1.63 3.69
CA ALA A 418 -2.36 0.90 4.65
C ALA A 418 -2.05 1.28 6.11
N SER A 419 -0.82 1.72 6.40
CA SER A 419 -0.48 2.20 7.74
C SER A 419 -1.00 3.61 7.99
N LEU A 420 -0.88 4.50 7.01
CA LEU A 420 -1.36 5.87 7.11
C LEU A 420 -2.88 5.93 7.21
N GLU A 421 -3.60 5.22 6.34
CA GLU A 421 -5.07 5.09 6.37
C GLU A 421 -5.55 4.59 7.74
N SER A 422 -4.85 3.60 8.31
CA SER A 422 -5.19 3.09 9.64
C SER A 422 -4.82 4.04 10.79
N LEU A 423 -3.82 4.90 10.62
CA LEU A 423 -3.35 5.84 11.65
C LEU A 423 -4.09 7.17 11.64
N GLU A 424 -4.71 7.54 10.51
CA GLU A 424 -5.38 8.81 10.29
C GLU A 424 -6.42 9.10 11.39
N ALA A 425 -7.37 8.20 11.59
CA ALA A 425 -8.41 8.33 12.60
C ALA A 425 -7.84 8.43 14.04
N GLU A 426 -6.78 7.66 14.34
CA GLU A 426 -6.10 7.70 15.63
C GLU A 426 -5.34 9.01 15.84
N LEU A 427 -4.70 9.54 14.79
CA LEU A 427 -3.99 10.82 14.83
C LEU A 427 -4.98 11.96 15.09
N VAL A 428 -6.06 12.04 14.31
CA VAL A 428 -7.11 13.06 14.49
C VAL A 428 -7.71 12.99 15.90
N THR A 429 -8.08 11.78 16.35
CA THR A 429 -8.63 11.58 17.71
C THR A 429 -7.65 11.98 18.79
N SER A 430 -6.35 11.68 18.62
CA SER A 430 -5.31 12.06 19.58
C SER A 430 -5.05 13.56 19.62
N VAL A 431 -5.15 14.25 18.48
CA VAL A 431 -5.04 15.72 18.38
C VAL A 431 -6.22 16.39 19.05
N ILE A 432 -7.45 15.95 18.76
CA ILE A 432 -8.67 16.46 19.43
C ILE A 432 -8.55 16.27 20.94
N SER A 433 -8.12 15.08 21.39
CA SER A 433 -7.92 14.79 22.81
C SER A 433 -6.87 15.70 23.45
N LEU A 434 -5.75 15.94 22.75
CA LEU A 434 -4.69 16.84 23.20
C LEU A 434 -5.18 18.30 23.28
N TYR A 435 -6.00 18.73 22.32
CA TYR A 435 -6.58 20.07 22.27
C TYR A 435 -7.57 20.31 23.40
N LEU A 436 -8.53 19.40 23.59
CA LEU A 436 -9.55 19.51 24.62
C LEU A 436 -8.97 19.37 26.03
N ASN A 437 -8.14 18.36 26.25
CA ASN A 437 -7.61 18.04 27.58
C ASN A 437 -6.15 17.56 27.50
N SER A 438 -5.23 18.51 27.64
CA SER A 438 -3.78 18.25 27.59
C SER A 438 -3.27 17.66 28.91
N ASN A 439 -3.48 16.36 29.11
CA ASN A 439 -2.92 15.60 30.22
C ASN A 439 -1.64 14.84 29.78
N PRO A 440 -0.83 14.31 30.72
CA PRO A 440 0.40 13.62 30.36
C PRO A 440 0.18 12.38 29.47
N GLU A 441 -0.91 11.64 29.67
CA GLU A 441 -1.21 10.43 28.90
C GLU A 441 -1.61 10.76 27.45
N THR A 442 -2.44 11.79 27.23
CA THR A 442 -2.84 12.25 25.89
C THR A 442 -1.65 12.79 25.12
N ARG A 443 -0.74 13.52 25.80
CA ARG A 443 0.53 13.97 25.20
C ARG A 443 1.41 12.80 24.78
N VAL A 444 1.60 11.82 25.64
CA VAL A 444 2.43 10.64 25.32
C VAL A 444 1.80 9.84 24.18
N THR A 445 0.48 9.63 24.21
CA THR A 445 -0.27 8.94 23.14
C THR A 445 -0.10 9.65 21.80
N PHE A 446 -0.34 10.96 21.76
CA PHE A 446 -0.12 11.78 20.58
C PHE A 446 1.33 11.66 20.08
N GLN A 447 2.33 11.75 20.96
CA GLN A 447 3.74 11.62 20.56
C GLN A 447 4.07 10.27 19.90
N PHE A 448 3.51 9.16 20.41
CA PHE A 448 3.70 7.84 19.80
C PHE A 448 3.04 7.75 18.43
N ILE A 449 1.79 8.20 18.31
CA ILE A 449 1.04 8.18 17.04
C ILE A 449 1.72 9.09 16.02
N PHE A 450 2.03 10.33 16.39
CA PHE A 450 2.70 11.31 15.54
C PHE A 450 4.08 10.83 15.08
N ARG A 451 4.88 10.23 15.97
CA ARG A 451 6.17 9.67 15.56
C ARG A 451 5.99 8.54 14.56
N ASN A 452 5.03 7.64 14.78
CA ASN A 452 4.77 6.53 13.86
C ASN A 452 4.25 7.04 12.51
N TRP A 453 3.40 8.07 12.52
CA TRP A 453 2.97 8.78 11.32
C TRP A 453 4.16 9.33 10.53
N MET A 454 5.04 10.08 11.19
CA MET A 454 6.23 10.68 10.58
C MET A 454 7.17 9.62 9.99
N GLU A 455 7.35 8.48 10.67
CA GLU A 455 8.11 7.34 10.18
C GLU A 455 7.48 6.80 8.87
N GLU A 456 6.17 6.55 8.85
CA GLU A 456 5.47 6.02 7.66
C GLU A 456 5.41 7.01 6.49
N VAL A 457 5.17 8.30 6.74
CA VAL A 457 5.19 9.35 5.70
C VAL A 457 6.58 9.52 5.12
N THR A 458 7.62 9.45 5.96
CA THR A 458 9.02 9.54 5.50
C THR A 458 9.35 8.33 4.63
N ASP A 459 8.98 7.12 5.06
CA ASP A 459 9.19 5.91 4.27
C ASP A 459 8.45 5.96 2.93
N LEU A 460 7.19 6.43 2.91
CA LEU A 460 6.42 6.64 1.69
C LEU A 460 7.14 7.62 0.76
N LYS A 461 7.55 8.78 1.27
CA LYS A 461 8.30 9.78 0.49
C LYS A 461 9.57 9.19 -0.11
N ASN A 462 10.31 8.40 0.67
CA ASN A 462 11.54 7.78 0.22
C ASN A 462 11.29 6.75 -0.91
N LEU A 463 10.22 5.97 -0.80
CA LEU A 463 9.83 5.01 -1.83
C LEU A 463 9.33 5.72 -3.10
N MET A 464 8.57 6.80 -2.94
CA MET A 464 8.10 7.65 -4.04
C MET A 464 9.29 8.23 -4.82
N ASP A 465 10.28 8.81 -4.12
CA ASP A 465 11.49 9.35 -4.74
C ASP A 465 12.20 8.33 -5.66
N LEU A 466 12.12 7.04 -5.34
CA LEU A 466 12.76 5.96 -6.10
C LEU A 466 11.92 5.41 -7.26
N ILE A 467 10.67 5.85 -7.41
CA ILE A 467 9.78 5.47 -8.52
C ILE A 467 9.68 6.57 -9.56
N LEU A 468 9.93 7.82 -9.17
CA LEU A 468 9.89 8.95 -10.09
C LEU A 468 10.95 8.82 -11.18
N ASP A 469 10.55 9.13 -12.41
CA ASP A 469 11.50 9.39 -13.48
C ASP A 469 12.24 10.70 -13.15
N PRO A 470 13.58 10.67 -12.99
CA PRO A 470 14.34 11.84 -12.58
C PRO A 470 14.27 12.97 -13.62
N ARG A 471 14.20 12.64 -14.91
CA ARG A 471 14.19 13.63 -16.00
C ARG A 471 12.84 14.32 -16.09
N ALA A 472 11.74 13.57 -16.11
CA ALA A 472 10.39 14.12 -16.11
C ALA A 472 10.15 14.97 -14.85
N PHE A 473 10.62 14.51 -13.68
CA PHE A 473 10.51 15.29 -12.45
C PHE A 473 11.33 16.59 -12.52
N CYS A 474 12.55 16.57 -13.07
CA CYS A 474 13.32 17.79 -13.32
C CYS A 474 12.60 18.78 -14.25
N GLN A 475 11.95 18.30 -15.32
CA GLN A 475 11.21 19.13 -16.25
C GLN A 475 10.02 19.83 -15.57
N VAL A 476 9.26 19.11 -14.76
CA VAL A 476 8.14 19.67 -13.99
C VAL A 476 8.62 20.73 -12.99
N VAL A 477 9.71 20.46 -12.28
CA VAL A 477 10.30 21.44 -11.33
C VAL A 477 10.82 22.68 -12.08
N GLU A 478 11.49 22.51 -13.22
CA GLU A 478 11.99 23.62 -14.04
C GLU A 478 10.84 24.52 -14.54
N LYS A 479 9.76 23.90 -15.07
CA LYS A 479 8.56 24.61 -15.52
C LYS A 479 7.94 25.40 -14.36
N ARG A 480 7.87 24.81 -13.18
CA ARG A 480 7.27 25.46 -12.00
C ARG A 480 8.10 26.62 -11.48
N ILE A 481 9.42 26.46 -11.39
CA ILE A 481 10.33 27.54 -11.02
C ILE A 481 10.29 28.67 -12.05
N THR A 482 10.23 28.35 -13.34
CA THR A 482 10.14 29.35 -14.43
C THR A 482 8.88 30.22 -14.32
N ILE A 483 7.72 29.61 -14.03
CA ILE A 483 6.48 30.36 -13.79
C ILE A 483 6.64 31.34 -12.62
N LEU A 484 7.16 30.86 -11.48
CA LEU A 484 7.37 31.70 -10.30
C LEU A 484 8.37 32.84 -10.54
N VAL A 485 9.41 32.60 -11.35
CA VAL A 485 10.38 33.63 -11.75
C VAL A 485 9.73 34.69 -12.63
N ASN A 486 8.84 34.32 -13.55
CA ASN A 486 8.12 35.28 -14.38
C ASN A 486 7.18 36.15 -13.55
N GLU A 487 6.48 35.56 -12.57
CA GLU A 487 5.68 36.33 -11.61
C GLU A 487 6.52 37.34 -10.81
N ILE A 488 7.76 36.99 -10.42
CA ILE A 488 8.69 37.92 -9.75
C ILE A 488 9.12 39.06 -10.70
N ARG A 489 9.21 38.81 -12.01
CA ARG A 489 9.63 39.81 -13.01
C ARG A 489 8.52 40.81 -13.35
N GLU A 490 7.26 40.38 -13.31
CA GLU A 490 6.10 41.20 -13.67
C GLU A 490 5.68 42.17 -12.56
N ASP A 491 6.10 41.94 -11.31
CA ASP A 491 5.75 42.78 -10.17
C ASP A 491 6.64 44.06 -10.10
N ASP A 492 6.05 45.21 -10.49
CA ASP A 492 6.71 46.53 -10.47
C ASP A 492 6.78 47.18 -9.05
N VAL A 493 7.70 48.13 -8.92
CA VAL A 493 8.55 48.51 -7.75
C VAL A 493 7.94 48.85 -6.36
N SER A 494 6.63 48.80 -6.09
CA SER A 494 6.11 49.32 -4.78
C SER A 494 5.23 48.40 -3.91
N VAL A 495 4.83 47.21 -4.38
CA VAL A 495 3.90 46.33 -3.62
C VAL A 495 4.45 44.91 -3.33
N SER A 496 5.62 44.52 -3.87
CA SER A 496 5.90 43.10 -4.12
C SER A 496 6.84 42.36 -3.17
N VAL A 497 7.52 42.99 -2.20
CA VAL A 497 8.52 42.28 -1.36
C VAL A 497 7.96 41.01 -0.68
N PRO A 498 6.75 41.03 -0.08
CA PRO A 498 6.16 39.81 0.50
C PRO A 498 5.86 38.72 -0.55
N LYS A 499 5.43 39.11 -1.75
CA LYS A 499 5.10 38.19 -2.85
C LYS A 499 6.36 37.60 -3.48
N VAL A 500 7.39 38.42 -3.74
CA VAL A 500 8.73 38.00 -4.16
C VAL A 500 9.32 37.04 -3.13
N ARG A 501 9.21 37.36 -1.83
CA ARG A 501 9.65 36.48 -0.75
C ARG A 501 8.90 35.15 -0.77
N CYS A 502 7.57 35.16 -0.87
CA CYS A 502 6.74 33.96 -0.95
C CYS A 502 7.13 33.08 -2.15
N ASN A 503 7.29 33.67 -3.33
CA ASN A 503 7.69 32.95 -4.54
C ASN A 503 9.12 32.40 -4.42
N LEU A 504 10.05 33.15 -3.83
CA LEU A 504 11.41 32.67 -3.56
C LEU A 504 11.41 31.51 -2.56
N CYS A 505 10.61 31.56 -1.48
CA CYS A 505 10.43 30.46 -0.54
C CYS A 505 9.99 29.17 -1.27
N LYS A 506 9.01 29.30 -2.17
CA LYS A 506 8.50 28.18 -2.98
C LYS A 506 9.58 27.61 -3.89
N ILE A 507 10.30 28.48 -4.62
CA ILE A 507 11.42 28.08 -5.49
C ILE A 507 12.48 27.30 -4.70
N LEU A 508 12.88 27.80 -3.54
CA LEU A 508 13.85 27.13 -2.67
C LEU A 508 13.32 25.78 -2.17
N SER A 509 12.05 25.72 -1.78
CA SER A 509 11.42 24.48 -1.31
C SER A 509 11.37 23.41 -2.41
N PHE A 510 10.97 23.79 -3.64
CA PHE A 510 10.99 22.90 -4.80
C PHE A 510 12.41 22.45 -5.16
N THR A 511 13.37 23.37 -5.16
CA THR A 511 14.78 23.07 -5.44
C THR A 511 15.35 22.12 -4.39
N LYS A 512 15.06 22.33 -3.11
CA LYS A 512 15.46 21.46 -2.01
C LYS A 512 14.86 20.06 -2.13
N LYS A 513 13.58 19.96 -2.49
CA LYS A 513 12.92 18.68 -2.78
C LYS A 513 13.57 17.99 -3.97
N LEU A 514 13.87 18.70 -5.04
CA LEU A 514 14.57 18.16 -6.21
C LEU A 514 15.95 17.62 -5.85
N ILE A 515 16.78 18.40 -5.15
CA ILE A 515 18.11 17.98 -4.68
C ILE A 515 18.01 16.69 -3.86
N LYS A 516 17.07 16.62 -2.90
CA LYS A 516 16.88 15.41 -2.07
C LYS A 516 16.49 14.20 -2.90
N THR A 517 15.55 14.37 -3.83
CA THR A 517 15.05 13.31 -4.69
C THR A 517 16.17 12.77 -5.59
N LEU A 518 16.89 13.66 -6.28
CA LEU A 518 18.01 13.28 -7.15
C LEU A 518 19.17 12.64 -6.37
N THR A 519 19.49 13.14 -5.17
CA THR A 519 20.53 12.54 -4.31
C THR A 519 20.16 11.09 -3.98
N ARG A 520 18.91 10.86 -3.59
CA ARG A 520 18.42 9.51 -3.28
C ARG A 520 18.43 8.59 -4.50
N ILE A 521 18.02 9.08 -5.67
CA ILE A 521 18.08 8.29 -6.90
C ILE A 521 19.54 7.90 -7.18
N ALA A 522 20.47 8.86 -7.13
CA ALA A 522 21.89 8.62 -7.37
C ALA A 522 22.51 7.61 -6.37
N GLU A 523 22.07 7.59 -5.11
CA GLU A 523 22.53 6.62 -4.11
C GLU A 523 22.20 5.15 -4.45
N HIS A 524 21.18 4.94 -5.30
CA HIS A 524 20.72 3.62 -5.75
C HIS A 524 21.22 3.23 -7.15
N GLU A 525 21.98 4.11 -7.81
CA GLU A 525 22.60 3.86 -9.12
C GLU A 525 24.01 3.26 -8.96
N GLU A 526 24.57 2.75 -10.07
CA GLU A 526 25.95 2.25 -10.10
C GLU A 526 26.96 3.38 -9.80
N GLU A 527 28.11 3.04 -9.20
CA GLU A 527 29.06 4.03 -8.66
C GLU A 527 29.54 5.07 -9.68
N ASN A 528 29.69 4.68 -10.95
CA ASN A 528 30.07 5.61 -12.03
C ASN A 528 28.96 6.62 -12.34
N VAL A 529 27.71 6.14 -12.47
CA VAL A 529 26.53 6.98 -12.74
C VAL A 529 26.26 7.90 -11.54
N LYS A 530 26.31 7.32 -10.33
CA LYS A 530 26.20 8.06 -9.06
C LYS A 530 27.20 9.21 -8.99
N LYS A 531 28.47 8.99 -9.30
CA LYS A 531 29.48 10.05 -9.26
C LYS A 531 29.13 11.20 -10.21
N ARG A 532 28.77 10.90 -11.47
CA ARG A 532 28.34 11.91 -12.46
C ARG A 532 27.10 12.67 -11.99
N MET A 533 26.08 11.97 -11.50
CA MET A 533 24.86 12.60 -10.98
C MET A 533 25.16 13.50 -9.77
N MET A 534 26.03 13.06 -8.85
CA MET A 534 26.40 13.84 -7.66
C MET A 534 27.14 15.14 -8.02
N GLU A 535 27.98 15.13 -9.06
CA GLU A 535 28.64 16.35 -9.57
C GLU A 535 27.61 17.36 -10.11
N LEU A 536 26.59 16.90 -10.85
CA LEU A 536 25.51 17.74 -11.34
C LEU A 536 24.62 18.28 -10.20
N ILE A 537 24.32 17.44 -9.21
CA ILE A 537 23.56 17.81 -8.02
C ILE A 537 24.31 18.88 -7.22
N GLU A 538 25.64 18.83 -7.16
CA GLU A 538 26.43 19.82 -6.44
C GLU A 538 26.34 21.21 -7.09
N SER A 539 26.34 21.30 -8.42
CA SER A 539 26.05 22.56 -9.12
C SER A 539 24.68 23.14 -8.73
N LEU A 540 23.66 22.29 -8.64
CA LEU A 540 22.33 22.69 -8.21
C LEU A 540 22.30 23.15 -6.73
N ARG A 541 23.06 22.49 -5.85
CA ARG A 541 23.20 22.87 -4.43
C ARG A 541 23.85 24.24 -4.26
N LEU A 542 24.89 24.54 -5.04
CA LEU A 542 25.52 25.86 -5.03
C LEU A 542 24.52 26.94 -5.44
N GLY A 543 23.75 26.71 -6.52
CA GLY A 543 22.68 27.63 -6.93
C GLY A 543 21.58 27.82 -5.88
N TYR A 544 21.22 26.74 -5.17
CA TYR A 544 20.29 26.79 -4.03
C TYR A 544 20.84 27.67 -2.89
N GLN A 545 22.10 27.46 -2.48
CA GLN A 545 22.74 28.21 -1.39
C GLN A 545 22.83 29.72 -1.70
N GLU A 546 23.14 30.08 -2.94
CA GLU A 546 23.16 31.49 -3.36
C GLU A 546 21.78 32.15 -3.29
N CYS A 547 20.72 31.41 -3.66
CA CYS A 547 19.35 31.88 -3.56
C CYS A 547 18.88 31.99 -2.10
N GLU A 548 19.25 31.04 -1.24
CA GLU A 548 18.97 31.05 0.20
C GLU A 548 19.66 32.24 0.89
N ALA A 549 20.92 32.50 0.58
CA ALA A 549 21.62 33.70 1.04
C ALA A 549 20.94 35.00 0.54
N SER A 550 20.37 34.96 -0.67
CA SER A 550 19.60 36.07 -1.24
C SER A 550 18.30 36.35 -0.48
N GLN A 551 17.67 35.31 0.05
CA GLN A 551 16.47 35.41 0.86
C GLN A 551 16.77 36.09 2.20
N ALA A 552 17.86 35.72 2.86
CA ALA A 552 18.28 36.36 4.12
C ALA A 552 18.51 37.88 3.93
N LEU A 553 19.05 38.30 2.78
CA LEU A 553 19.27 39.70 2.45
C LEU A 553 17.97 40.49 2.14
N LEU A 554 16.87 39.80 1.79
CA LEU A 554 15.57 40.46 1.65
C LEU A 554 15.01 40.92 3.00
N ASP A 555 15.43 40.29 4.10
CA ASP A 555 14.99 40.64 5.45
C ASP A 555 15.72 41.88 6.00
N GLU A 556 16.75 42.40 5.32
CA GLU A 556 17.63 43.51 5.76
C GLU A 556 17.38 44.89 5.07
N GLU A 557 16.15 45.18 4.63
CA GLU A 557 15.69 46.51 4.12
C GLU A 557 16.55 47.17 3.01
N ILE A 558 16.93 46.42 1.97
CA ILE A 558 17.58 46.97 0.76
C ILE A 558 16.52 47.36 -0.29
N SER A 559 16.78 48.42 -1.07
CA SER A 559 15.92 48.92 -2.16
C SER A 559 15.31 47.79 -3.03
N PRO A 560 13.97 47.73 -3.18
CA PRO A 560 13.26 46.56 -3.70
C PRO A 560 13.53 46.27 -5.19
N GLY A 561 13.79 47.30 -6.01
CA GLY A 561 13.95 47.16 -7.46
C GLY A 561 15.29 46.53 -7.91
N ASP A 562 16.37 46.75 -7.18
CA ASP A 562 17.68 46.14 -7.48
C ASP A 562 17.78 44.72 -6.90
N MET A 563 17.04 44.45 -5.81
CA MET A 563 17.01 43.14 -5.16
C MET A 563 16.25 42.10 -6.00
N SER A 564 15.09 42.44 -6.57
CA SER A 564 14.33 41.51 -7.43
C SER A 564 15.15 41.05 -8.63
N LYS A 565 15.86 41.97 -9.31
CA LYS A 565 16.77 41.65 -10.43
C LYS A 565 17.93 40.73 -10.01
N ARG A 566 18.50 40.94 -8.83
CA ARG A 566 19.56 40.07 -8.29
C ARG A 566 19.04 38.67 -7.96
N ILE A 567 17.86 38.57 -7.35
CA ILE A 567 17.21 37.30 -7.05
C ILE A 567 16.91 36.53 -8.33
N VAL A 568 16.31 37.19 -9.32
CA VAL A 568 16.03 36.57 -10.63
C VAL A 568 17.31 36.02 -11.26
N LYS A 569 18.42 36.77 -11.23
CA LYS A 569 19.72 36.29 -11.75
C LYS A 569 20.20 35.03 -11.03
N ARG A 570 20.05 34.95 -9.71
CA ARG A 570 20.45 33.78 -8.91
C ARG A 570 19.55 32.58 -9.18
N VAL A 571 18.24 32.78 -9.27
CA VAL A 571 17.30 31.69 -9.61
C VAL A 571 17.55 31.16 -11.03
N LEU A 572 18.00 32.00 -11.98
CA LEU A 572 18.39 31.52 -13.31
C LEU A 572 19.57 30.54 -13.26
N LEU A 573 20.43 30.58 -12.23
CA LEU A 573 21.49 29.57 -12.03
C LEU A 573 20.90 28.21 -11.64
N ILE A 574 19.85 28.20 -10.80
CA ILE A 574 19.08 27.00 -10.49
C ILE A 574 18.47 26.42 -11.77
N ILE A 575 17.76 27.24 -12.56
CA ILE A 575 17.14 26.81 -13.83
C ILE A 575 18.19 26.23 -14.78
N THR A 576 19.34 26.90 -14.92
CA THR A 576 20.43 26.44 -15.79
C THR A 576 21.00 25.11 -15.31
N SER A 577 21.16 24.93 -14.00
CA SER A 577 21.63 23.66 -13.41
C SER A 577 20.63 22.53 -13.64
N ILE A 578 19.32 22.80 -13.49
CA ILE A 578 18.28 21.79 -13.77
C ILE A 578 18.27 21.41 -15.24
N ARG A 579 18.39 22.38 -16.16
CA ARG A 579 18.47 22.10 -17.61
C ARG A 579 19.69 21.25 -17.97
N ASN A 580 20.83 21.51 -17.34
CA ASN A 580 22.03 20.69 -17.51
C ASN A 580 21.79 19.24 -17.04
N ILE A 581 21.13 19.06 -15.89
CA ILE A 581 20.74 17.72 -15.40
C ILE A 581 19.83 17.02 -16.42
N ILE A 582 18.79 17.70 -16.92
CA ILE A 582 17.86 17.14 -17.92
C ILE A 582 18.60 16.68 -19.18
N GLN A 583 19.56 17.48 -19.68
CA GLN A 583 20.36 17.13 -20.86
C GLN A 583 21.22 15.89 -20.63
N ASN A 584 21.91 15.80 -19.48
CA ASN A 584 22.75 14.65 -19.16
C ASN A 584 21.93 13.36 -18.99
N LEU A 585 20.76 13.43 -18.35
CA LEU A 585 19.86 12.29 -18.21
C LEU A 585 19.34 11.80 -19.57
N ALA A 586 19.07 12.72 -20.50
CA ALA A 586 18.62 12.36 -21.85
C ALA A 586 19.68 11.60 -22.66
N GLU A 587 20.97 11.90 -22.47
CA GLU A 587 22.08 11.18 -23.10
C GLU A 587 22.23 9.74 -22.56
N ASP A 588 21.92 9.55 -21.28
CA ASP A 588 21.97 8.23 -20.63
C ASP A 588 20.81 7.33 -21.09
N ASP A 589 19.61 7.89 -21.30
CA ASP A 589 18.45 7.17 -21.87
C ASP A 589 18.78 6.59 -23.26
N ILE A 590 19.43 7.40 -24.12
CA ILE A 590 19.85 6.99 -25.47
C ILE A 590 20.91 5.89 -25.41
N SER A 591 21.77 5.89 -24.38
CA SER A 591 22.83 4.90 -24.20
C SER A 591 22.31 3.56 -23.64
N GLN A 592 21.23 3.57 -22.85
CA GLN A 592 20.60 2.36 -22.29
C GLN A 592 19.65 1.67 -23.28
N GLU A 593 18.97 2.40 -24.16
CA GLU A 593 18.10 1.84 -25.23
C GLU A 593 18.85 0.89 -26.21
N VAL A 594 20.17 1.01 -26.32
CA VAL A 594 21.01 0.15 -27.19
C VAL A 594 21.42 -1.16 -26.49
N GLY A 595 21.19 -1.31 -25.18
CA GLY A 595 21.77 -2.41 -24.38
C GLY A 595 20.81 -3.33 -23.62
N ASP A 596 19.67 -2.87 -23.12
CA ASP A 596 18.73 -3.72 -22.35
C ASP A 596 17.29 -3.24 -22.53
N GLY A 597 16.42 -4.09 -23.08
CA GLY A 597 15.01 -3.80 -23.38
C GLY A 597 14.12 -3.73 -22.14
N LYS A 598 14.47 -2.90 -21.14
CA LYS A 598 13.66 -2.67 -19.93
C LYS A 598 13.15 -1.24 -19.90
N SER A 599 11.84 -1.10 -20.09
CA SER A 599 11.09 0.14 -19.91
C SER A 599 11.23 0.65 -18.47
N LYS A 600 11.83 1.83 -18.32
CA LYS A 600 11.53 2.77 -17.23
C LYS A 600 10.27 3.54 -17.64
N ILE A 601 9.48 3.94 -16.65
CA ILE A 601 8.21 4.65 -16.84
C ILE A 601 8.54 6.08 -17.29
N TYR A 602 7.83 6.56 -18.31
CA TYR A 602 7.78 7.95 -18.83
C TYR A 602 8.75 8.40 -19.92
N SER A 603 9.17 7.49 -20.80
CA SER A 603 9.42 7.89 -22.20
C SER A 603 8.85 6.86 -23.19
N ARG A 604 7.55 6.94 -23.48
CA ARG A 604 7.11 6.59 -24.84
C ARG A 604 7.56 7.75 -25.72
N LYS A 605 8.70 7.62 -26.40
CA LYS A 605 8.95 8.44 -27.59
C LYS A 605 7.87 8.05 -28.60
N VAL A 606 7.00 8.99 -28.94
CA VAL A 606 6.20 8.92 -30.17
C VAL A 606 7.20 8.81 -31.32
N ASN A 607 7.15 7.72 -32.08
CA ASN A 607 7.88 7.58 -33.34
C ASN A 607 7.22 8.44 -34.42
#